data_AF-A0A974NKE7-F1
#
_entry.id   AF-A0A974NKE7-F1
#
_cell.length_a   1.000
_cell.length_b   1.000
_cell.length_c   1.000
_cell.angle_alpha   90.00
_cell.angle_beta   90.00
_cell.angle_gamma   90.00
#
_symmetry.space_group_name_H-M   'P 1'
#
loop_
_entity.id
_entity.type
_entity.pdbx_description
1 polymer ?
#
loop_
_entity_poly.entity_id
_entity_poly.type
_entity_poly.pdbx_seq_one_letter_code
_entity_poly.pdbx_strand_id
1 'polypeptide(L)'
;MKPCNKSVGILALEALNRRIPELHPKKKYVEEDVRKSLAGFKGEMEVNRHLVRLHNPAYRIFHGLRLSEMYEEHFQMDFLLISPSFFLLIEVIRQKNLFLEWLQRNDFPDIPIEHLVVIANQHAIIKASPQHFSIFDVLINSDYLSLKIEMLQQKYQSETFNQHELLKLSTLLLTSDSPLQINILQKYAINEDELLNGVHCTICFALPMNRKNGNWICHSCGYSSPDSHLPSLRDYTLLKNILLRIRNFVSS
;
A
#
# COMPACT_ATOMS: atom_id res chain seq x y z
N MET A 1 -12.75 6.77 3.88
CA MET A 1 -12.26 5.56 3.21
C MET A 1 -10.86 5.86 2.68
N LYS A 2 -9.92 4.93 2.84
CA LYS A 2 -8.55 5.05 2.28
C LYS A 2 -8.40 3.95 1.23
N PRO A 3 -8.23 4.25 -0.08
CA PRO A 3 -8.22 3.25 -1.15
C PRO A 3 -6.95 2.37 -1.15
N CYS A 4 -7.07 1.16 -1.70
CA CYS A 4 -5.97 0.22 -1.88
C CYS A 4 -5.09 0.65 -3.07
N ASN A 5 -4.09 1.49 -2.80
CA ASN A 5 -3.13 1.98 -3.78
C ASN A 5 -1.73 1.47 -3.47
N LYS A 6 -0.84 1.46 -4.48
CA LYS A 6 0.59 1.19 -4.25
C LYS A 6 1.12 2.13 -3.17
N SER A 7 1.82 1.56 -2.19
CA SER A 7 2.47 2.35 -1.14
C SER A 7 3.59 3.21 -1.73
N VAL A 8 3.95 4.29 -1.01
CA VAL A 8 5.09 5.15 -1.38
C VAL A 8 6.37 4.33 -1.55
N GLY A 9 6.56 3.29 -0.73
CA GLY A 9 7.69 2.37 -0.85
C GLY A 9 7.75 1.62 -2.18
N ILE A 10 6.62 1.09 -2.65
CA ILE A 10 6.54 0.42 -3.96
C ILE A 10 6.85 1.41 -5.08
N LEU A 11 6.25 2.60 -5.02
CA LEU A 11 6.46 3.64 -6.03
C LEU A 11 7.93 4.09 -6.08
N ALA A 12 8.56 4.30 -4.92
CA ALA A 12 9.97 4.66 -4.81
C ALA A 12 10.89 3.55 -5.32
N LEU A 13 10.54 2.29 -5.04
CA LEU A 13 11.28 1.13 -5.52
C LEU A 13 11.19 0.97 -7.05
N GLU A 14 10.00 1.17 -7.63
CA GLU A 14 9.82 1.21 -9.09
C GLU A 14 10.60 2.38 -9.73
N ALA A 15 10.59 3.55 -9.08
CA ALA A 15 11.36 4.72 -9.52
C ALA A 15 12.87 4.45 -9.49
N LEU A 16 13.37 3.80 -8.43
CA LEU A 16 14.77 3.41 -8.31
C LEU A 16 15.14 2.44 -9.43
N ASN A 17 14.30 1.44 -9.71
CA ASN A 17 14.57 0.47 -10.77
C ASN A 17 14.69 1.11 -12.15
N ARG A 18 13.88 2.14 -12.45
CA ARG A 18 13.98 2.91 -13.70
C ARG A 18 15.23 3.76 -13.79
N ARG A 19 15.79 4.17 -12.65
CA ARG A 19 16.87 5.17 -12.59
C ARG A 19 18.23 4.59 -12.23
N ILE A 20 18.31 3.32 -11.87
CA ILE A 20 19.59 2.65 -11.65
C ILE A 20 20.10 2.06 -12.98
N PRO A 21 21.39 2.27 -13.34
CA PRO A 21 21.96 1.72 -14.56
C PRO A 21 21.79 0.20 -14.66
N GLU A 22 21.57 -0.32 -15.87
CA GLU A 22 21.34 -1.76 -16.10
C GLU A 22 22.52 -2.63 -15.64
N LEU A 23 23.75 -2.13 -15.74
CA LEU A 23 24.97 -2.83 -15.31
C LEU A 23 25.32 -2.60 -13.83
N HIS A 24 24.48 -1.89 -13.07
CA HIS A 24 24.76 -1.56 -11.69
C HIS A 24 24.74 -2.83 -10.78
N PRO A 25 25.68 -2.99 -9.82
CA PRO A 25 25.75 -4.17 -8.97
C PRO A 25 24.46 -4.49 -8.19
N LYS A 26 23.69 -3.44 -7.86
CA LYS A 26 22.40 -3.55 -7.14
C LYS A 26 21.17 -3.77 -8.04
N LYS A 27 21.28 -3.68 -9.38
CA LYS A 27 20.13 -3.73 -10.31
C LYS A 27 19.26 -4.96 -10.07
N LYS A 28 19.87 -6.16 -10.09
CA LYS A 28 19.15 -7.43 -9.90
C LYS A 28 18.43 -7.54 -8.55
N TYR A 29 19.02 -6.99 -7.48
CA TYR A 29 18.39 -6.98 -6.16
C TYR A 29 17.18 -6.05 -6.13
N VAL A 30 17.30 -4.87 -6.73
CA VAL A 30 16.20 -3.90 -6.87
C VAL A 30 15.07 -4.50 -7.71
N GLU A 31 15.36 -5.14 -8.83
CA GLU A 31 14.37 -5.81 -9.69
C GLU A 31 13.61 -6.92 -8.96
N GLU A 32 14.33 -7.74 -8.21
CA GLU A 32 13.72 -8.83 -7.43
C GLU A 32 12.81 -8.28 -6.31
N ASP A 33 13.24 -7.21 -5.63
CA ASP A 33 12.42 -6.54 -4.63
C ASP A 33 11.19 -5.84 -5.26
N VAL A 34 11.32 -5.25 -6.46
CA VAL A 34 10.18 -4.73 -7.23
C VAL A 34 9.19 -5.86 -7.50
N ARG A 35 9.67 -6.99 -8.03
CA ARG A 35 8.84 -8.15 -8.37
C ARG A 35 8.10 -8.68 -7.15
N LYS A 36 8.78 -8.85 -6.02
CA LYS A 36 8.17 -9.29 -4.76
C LYS A 36 7.11 -8.30 -4.26
N SER A 37 7.43 -7.01 -4.27
CA SER A 37 6.52 -5.97 -3.76
C SER A 37 5.27 -5.83 -4.63
N LEU A 38 5.42 -5.94 -5.96
CA LEU A 38 4.29 -5.95 -6.89
C LEU A 38 3.45 -7.22 -6.77
N ALA A 39 4.07 -8.38 -6.52
CA ALA A 39 3.33 -9.61 -6.25
C ALA A 39 2.51 -9.52 -4.96
N GLY A 40 3.09 -8.95 -3.89
CA GLY A 40 2.37 -8.64 -2.64
C GLY A 40 1.18 -7.72 -2.87
N PHE A 41 1.40 -6.57 -3.51
CA PHE A 41 0.33 -5.62 -3.85
C PHE A 41 -0.75 -6.24 -4.76
N LYS A 42 -0.38 -7.11 -5.70
CA LYS A 42 -1.36 -7.85 -6.51
C LYS A 42 -2.22 -8.78 -5.66
N GLY A 43 -1.63 -9.43 -4.65
CA GLY A 43 -2.36 -10.23 -3.67
C GLY A 43 -3.36 -9.40 -2.86
N GLU A 44 -2.93 -8.23 -2.36
CA GLU A 44 -3.81 -7.27 -1.69
C GLU A 44 -4.96 -6.82 -2.61
N MET A 45 -4.66 -6.50 -3.87
CA MET A 45 -5.67 -6.09 -4.85
C MET A 45 -6.71 -7.19 -5.11
N GLU A 46 -6.31 -8.45 -5.07
CA GLU A 46 -7.24 -9.57 -5.19
C GLU A 46 -8.19 -9.62 -3.98
N VAL A 47 -7.68 -9.48 -2.75
CA VAL A 47 -8.53 -9.37 -1.54
C VAL A 47 -9.46 -8.16 -1.63
N ASN A 48 -8.93 -7.01 -2.03
CA ASN A 48 -9.68 -5.77 -2.19
C ASN A 48 -10.85 -5.92 -3.19
N ARG A 49 -10.67 -6.70 -4.26
CA ARG A 49 -11.72 -6.99 -5.25
C ARG A 49 -12.95 -7.64 -4.61
N HIS A 50 -12.79 -8.47 -3.58
CA HIS A 50 -13.92 -9.07 -2.85
C HIS A 50 -14.55 -8.07 -1.89
N LEU A 51 -13.75 -7.25 -1.21
CA LEU A 51 -14.20 -6.24 -0.26
C LEU A 51 -15.03 -5.12 -0.90
N VAL A 52 -14.60 -4.60 -2.06
CA VAL A 52 -15.32 -3.51 -2.77
C VAL A 52 -16.69 -3.98 -3.29
N ARG A 53 -16.87 -5.29 -3.50
CA ARG A 53 -18.15 -5.89 -3.91
C ARG A 53 -19.15 -6.07 -2.77
N LEU A 54 -18.78 -5.75 -1.54
CA LEU A 54 -19.72 -5.76 -0.41
C LEU A 54 -20.71 -4.61 -0.57
N HIS A 55 -21.95 -4.92 -0.93
CA HIS A 55 -23.01 -3.93 -1.14
C HIS A 55 -23.67 -3.49 0.18
N ASN A 56 -22.86 -3.09 1.18
CA ASN A 56 -23.39 -2.60 2.46
C ASN A 56 -22.93 -1.15 2.72
N PRO A 57 -23.84 -0.17 2.68
CA PRO A 57 -23.49 1.24 2.86
C PRO A 57 -23.05 1.59 4.29
N ALA A 58 -23.24 0.70 5.27
CA ALA A 58 -22.76 0.89 6.63
C ALA A 58 -21.28 0.51 6.79
N TYR A 59 -20.71 -0.25 5.85
CA TYR A 59 -19.30 -0.63 5.93
C TYR A 59 -18.39 0.53 5.53
N ARG A 60 -17.27 0.66 6.23
CA ARG A 60 -16.14 1.50 5.81
C ARG A 60 -14.91 0.64 5.78
N ILE A 61 -14.17 0.73 4.68
CA ILE A 61 -12.98 -0.08 4.45
C ILE A 61 -11.77 0.85 4.37
N PHE A 62 -10.71 0.47 5.06
CA PHE A 62 -9.46 1.18 5.11
C PHE A 62 -8.31 0.24 4.75
N HIS A 63 -7.41 0.74 3.91
CA HIS A 63 -6.28 -0.02 3.39
C HIS A 63 -4.95 0.58 3.87
N GLY A 64 -4.07 -0.27 4.38
CA GLY A 64 -2.71 0.11 4.81
C GLY A 64 -2.70 1.25 5.83
N LEU A 65 -3.59 1.23 6.82
CA LEU A 65 -3.56 2.21 7.92
C LEU A 65 -2.33 1.96 8.78
N ARG A 66 -1.52 3.00 9.01
CA ARG A 66 -0.34 2.92 9.85
C ARG A 66 -0.52 3.82 11.07
N LEU A 67 -0.84 3.19 12.19
CA LEU A 67 -1.11 3.86 13.46
C LEU A 67 0.13 3.80 14.35
N SER A 68 0.31 4.81 15.20
CA SER A 68 1.35 4.83 16.21
C SER A 68 0.90 4.17 17.51
N GLU A 69 1.81 3.43 18.11
CA GLU A 69 1.75 2.87 19.45
C GLU A 69 2.57 3.73 20.43
N MET A 70 2.65 3.32 21.71
CA MET A 70 3.62 3.83 22.66
C MET A 70 5.05 3.63 22.15
N TYR A 71 5.96 4.51 22.58
CA TYR A 71 7.40 4.46 22.25
C TYR A 71 7.73 4.61 20.75
N GLU A 72 6.89 5.30 19.99
CA GLU A 72 7.09 5.54 18.54
C GLU A 72 7.11 4.28 17.67
N GLU A 73 6.68 3.14 18.20
CA GLU A 73 6.43 1.97 17.37
C GLU A 73 5.18 2.19 16.52
N HIS A 74 5.19 1.70 15.29
CA HIS A 74 4.05 1.81 14.39
C HIS A 74 3.61 0.41 13.96
N PHE A 75 2.31 0.19 13.88
CA PHE A 75 1.75 -1.00 13.27
C PHE A 75 0.91 -0.64 12.04
N GLN A 76 1.04 -1.47 11.02
CA GLN A 76 0.26 -1.35 9.79
C GLN A 76 -0.86 -2.39 9.79
N MET A 77 -2.04 -1.97 9.35
CA MET A 77 -3.18 -2.83 9.09
C MET A 77 -3.48 -2.81 7.59
N ASP A 78 -3.36 -3.96 6.94
CA ASP A 78 -3.52 -4.07 5.49
C ASP A 78 -4.97 -3.86 5.07
N PHE A 79 -5.92 -4.50 5.77
CA PHE A 79 -7.35 -4.20 5.64
C PHE A 79 -8.03 -4.11 7.00
N LEU A 80 -8.74 -3.01 7.20
CA LEU A 80 -9.69 -2.83 8.29
C LEU A 80 -11.07 -2.54 7.69
N LEU A 81 -12.02 -3.44 7.95
CA LEU A 81 -13.44 -3.21 7.72
C LEU A 81 -14.08 -2.84 9.05
N ILE A 82 -14.71 -1.67 9.12
CA ILE A 82 -15.56 -1.29 10.25
C ILE A 82 -17.03 -1.34 9.85
N SER A 83 -17.84 -1.90 10.74
CA SER A 83 -19.30 -1.94 10.65
C SER A 83 -19.91 -1.45 11.98
N PRO A 84 -21.24 -1.19 12.02
CA PRO A 84 -21.91 -0.82 13.26
C PRO A 84 -21.84 -1.86 14.40
N SER A 85 -21.67 -3.15 14.09
CA SER A 85 -21.76 -4.24 15.08
C SER A 85 -20.46 -5.01 15.31
N PHE A 86 -19.52 -4.95 14.36
CA PHE A 86 -18.20 -5.58 14.49
C PHE A 86 -17.15 -4.89 13.63
N PHE A 87 -15.88 -5.05 14.00
CA PHE A 87 -14.74 -4.75 13.14
C PHE A 87 -14.09 -6.04 12.66
N LEU A 88 -13.54 -6.01 11.45
CA LEU A 88 -12.81 -7.12 10.86
C LEU A 88 -11.46 -6.63 10.35
N LEU A 89 -10.39 -7.22 10.88
CA LEU A 89 -9.04 -7.05 10.34
C LEU A 89 -8.70 -8.25 9.45
N ILE A 90 -8.22 -7.98 8.23
CA ILE A 90 -7.58 -9.03 7.43
C ILE A 90 -6.10 -8.95 7.72
N GLU A 91 -5.69 -9.64 8.78
CA GLU A 91 -4.33 -9.65 9.29
C GLU A 91 -4.18 -10.78 10.34
N VAL A 92 -2.96 -11.07 10.77
CA VAL A 92 -2.72 -12.01 11.88
C VAL A 92 -3.12 -11.41 13.24
N ILE A 93 -3.29 -12.29 14.25
CA ILE A 93 -3.81 -11.93 15.58
C ILE A 93 -3.06 -10.79 16.28
N ARG A 94 -1.75 -10.63 16.01
CA ARG A 94 -0.92 -9.60 16.64
C ARG A 94 -1.48 -8.20 16.37
N GLN A 95 -1.81 -7.88 15.13
CA GLN A 95 -2.29 -6.56 14.73
C GLN A 95 -3.68 -6.27 15.29
N LYS A 96 -4.52 -7.30 15.45
CA LYS A 96 -5.79 -7.17 16.18
C LYS A 96 -5.56 -6.72 17.62
N ASN A 97 -4.58 -7.31 18.33
CA ASN A 97 -4.30 -6.93 19.71
C ASN A 97 -3.78 -5.48 19.80
N LEU A 98 -2.87 -5.10 18.91
CA LEU A 98 -2.38 -3.71 18.83
C LEU A 98 -3.50 -2.70 18.55
N PHE A 99 -4.44 -3.07 17.67
CA PHE A 99 -5.58 -2.23 17.36
C PHE A 99 -6.57 -2.12 18.52
N LEU A 100 -6.81 -3.21 19.27
CA LEU A 100 -7.60 -3.19 20.50
C LEU A 100 -7.02 -2.22 21.52
N GLU A 101 -5.71 -2.30 21.78
CA GLU A 101 -5.03 -1.38 22.69
C GLU A 101 -5.13 0.07 22.20
N TRP A 102 -4.99 0.30 20.90
CA TRP A 102 -5.14 1.63 20.31
C TRP A 102 -6.55 2.20 20.49
N LEU A 103 -7.61 1.38 20.32
CA LEU A 103 -9.00 1.80 20.54
C LEU A 103 -9.26 2.18 22.00
N GLN A 104 -8.77 1.36 22.95
CA GLN A 104 -8.91 1.61 24.39
C GLN A 104 -8.24 2.92 24.80
N ARG A 105 -7.04 3.21 24.26
CA ARG A 105 -6.34 4.47 24.53
C ARG A 105 -7.04 5.71 23.95
N ASN A 106 -7.92 5.54 22.97
CA ASN A 106 -8.69 6.62 22.35
C ASN A 106 -10.14 6.66 22.86
N ASP A 107 -10.43 6.01 24.00
CA ASP A 107 -11.72 6.01 24.68
C ASP A 107 -12.89 5.53 23.79
N PHE A 108 -12.63 4.56 22.91
CA PHE A 108 -13.69 3.90 22.16
C PHE A 108 -14.27 2.72 22.96
N PRO A 109 -15.59 2.49 22.90
CA PRO A 109 -16.22 1.37 23.60
C PRO A 109 -15.73 0.03 23.05
N ASP A 110 -15.81 -1.00 23.90
CA ASP A 110 -15.53 -2.37 23.50
C ASP A 110 -16.47 -2.78 22.36
N ILE A 111 -15.87 -3.30 21.29
CA ILE A 111 -16.59 -3.81 20.13
C ILE A 111 -15.99 -5.16 19.73
N PRO A 112 -16.81 -6.10 19.23
CA PRO A 112 -16.27 -7.33 18.65
C PRO A 112 -15.31 -7.02 17.50
N ILE A 113 -14.04 -7.40 17.69
CA ILE A 113 -13.02 -7.33 16.63
C ILE A 113 -12.64 -8.74 16.23
N GLU A 114 -12.94 -9.08 14.98
CA GLU A 114 -12.56 -10.34 14.36
C GLU A 114 -11.30 -10.15 13.52
N HIS A 115 -10.57 -11.25 13.30
CA HIS A 115 -9.42 -11.26 12.41
C HIS A 115 -9.47 -12.45 11.46
N LEU A 116 -8.98 -12.26 10.25
CA LEU A 116 -8.87 -13.30 9.23
C LEU A 116 -7.52 -13.21 8.53
N VAL A 117 -6.88 -14.36 8.33
CA VAL A 117 -5.75 -14.50 7.41
C VAL A 117 -6.32 -14.92 6.06
N VAL A 118 -6.18 -14.05 5.05
CA VAL A 118 -6.74 -14.32 3.72
C VAL A 118 -5.62 -14.65 2.75
N ILE A 119 -5.71 -15.82 2.14
CA ILE A 119 -4.81 -16.23 1.05
C ILE A 119 -5.42 -15.79 -0.28
N ALA A 120 -4.75 -14.86 -0.96
CA ALA A 120 -5.14 -14.36 -2.28
C ALA A 120 -4.93 -15.38 -3.42
N ASN A 121 -4.10 -16.40 -3.20
CA ASN A 121 -3.80 -17.42 -4.21
C ASN A 121 -4.85 -18.55 -4.19
N GLN A 122 -5.62 -18.68 -5.28
CA GLN A 122 -6.63 -19.73 -5.49
C GLN A 122 -6.06 -21.16 -5.54
N HIS A 123 -4.76 -21.33 -5.80
CA HIS A 123 -4.10 -22.64 -5.87
C HIS A 123 -3.29 -23.01 -4.62
N ALA A 124 -3.35 -22.18 -3.57
CA ALA A 124 -2.61 -22.47 -2.35
C ALA A 124 -3.20 -23.67 -1.60
N ILE A 125 -2.40 -24.71 -1.39
CA ILE A 125 -2.77 -25.83 -0.52
C ILE A 125 -2.41 -25.46 0.91
N ILE A 126 -3.43 -25.26 1.75
CA ILE A 126 -3.25 -25.03 3.17
C ILE A 126 -3.07 -26.38 3.85
N LYS A 127 -1.92 -26.59 4.48
CA LYS A 127 -1.65 -27.75 5.34
C LYS A 127 -1.42 -27.27 6.76
N ALA A 128 -2.17 -27.81 7.73
CA ALA A 128 -1.93 -27.59 9.14
C ALA A 128 -1.68 -28.92 9.84
N SER A 129 -0.79 -28.93 10.83
CA SER A 129 -0.63 -30.08 11.72
C SER A 129 -1.92 -30.33 12.52
N PRO A 130 -2.25 -31.58 12.88
CA PRO A 130 -3.49 -31.91 13.60
C PRO A 130 -3.72 -31.10 14.89
N GLN A 131 -2.64 -30.64 15.51
CA GLN A 131 -2.65 -29.85 16.76
C GLN A 131 -3.06 -28.37 16.56
N HIS A 132 -3.16 -27.89 15.31
CA HIS A 132 -3.45 -26.50 14.96
C HIS A 132 -4.67 -26.35 14.04
N PHE A 133 -5.62 -27.28 14.08
CA PHE A 133 -6.82 -27.24 13.22
C PHE A 133 -7.67 -25.96 13.41
N SER A 134 -7.61 -25.33 14.58
CA SER A 134 -8.28 -24.04 14.83
C SER A 134 -7.77 -22.89 13.95
N ILE A 135 -6.61 -23.03 13.30
CA ILE A 135 -6.13 -22.02 12.34
C ILE A 135 -7.05 -21.91 11.11
N PHE A 136 -7.78 -22.96 10.76
CA PHE A 136 -8.71 -22.94 9.63
C PHE A 136 -9.95 -22.06 9.89
N ASP A 137 -10.23 -21.70 11.14
CA ASP A 137 -11.35 -20.78 11.45
C ASP A 137 -11.05 -19.34 11.04
N VAL A 138 -9.75 -18.98 11.03
CA VAL A 138 -9.26 -17.64 10.70
C VAL A 138 -8.61 -17.60 9.32
N LEU A 139 -8.13 -18.74 8.79
CA LEU A 139 -7.43 -18.83 7.52
C LEU A 139 -8.39 -19.22 6.38
N ILE A 140 -8.60 -18.31 5.44
CA ILE A 140 -9.51 -18.52 4.31
C ILE A 140 -8.88 -18.16 2.97
N ASN A 141 -9.38 -18.74 1.88
CA ASN A 141 -9.14 -18.19 0.55
C ASN A 141 -9.99 -16.92 0.35
N SER A 142 -9.50 -15.96 -0.45
CA SER A 142 -10.23 -14.74 -0.80
C SER A 142 -11.63 -15.00 -1.37
N ASP A 143 -11.86 -16.12 -2.05
CA ASP A 143 -13.16 -16.50 -2.61
C ASP A 143 -14.25 -16.69 -1.53
N TYR A 144 -13.87 -17.05 -0.31
CA TYR A 144 -14.80 -17.23 0.83
C TYR A 144 -14.98 -15.97 1.68
N LEU A 145 -14.29 -14.86 1.36
CA LEU A 145 -14.29 -13.66 2.19
C LEU A 145 -15.69 -13.07 2.34
N SER A 146 -16.44 -12.94 1.26
CA SER A 146 -17.81 -12.40 1.29
C SER A 146 -18.72 -13.25 2.18
N LEU A 147 -18.67 -14.57 2.03
CA LEU A 147 -19.45 -15.50 2.85
C LEU A 147 -19.09 -15.38 4.34
N LYS A 148 -17.79 -15.30 4.67
CA LYS A 148 -17.35 -15.16 6.07
C LYS A 148 -17.83 -13.85 6.69
N ILE A 149 -17.84 -12.75 5.93
CA ILE A 149 -18.35 -11.45 6.39
C ILE A 149 -19.86 -11.52 6.65
N GLU A 150 -20.62 -12.20 5.78
CA GLU A 150 -22.06 -12.43 6.00
C GLU A 150 -22.31 -13.24 7.28
N MET A 151 -21.51 -14.26 7.55
CA MET A 151 -21.58 -15.04 8.80
C MET A 151 -21.30 -14.17 10.04
N LEU A 152 -20.32 -13.26 9.95
CA LEU A 152 -20.02 -12.32 11.05
C LEU A 152 -21.18 -11.34 11.28
N GLN A 153 -21.81 -10.85 10.21
CA GLN A 153 -23.00 -10.00 10.30
C GLN A 153 -24.16 -10.72 10.99
N GLN A 154 -24.36 -12.02 10.70
CA GLN A 154 -25.39 -12.83 11.36
C GLN A 154 -25.07 -13.11 12.83
N LYS A 155 -23.78 -13.26 13.17
CA LYS A 155 -23.29 -13.47 14.53
C LYS A 155 -23.45 -12.22 15.39
N TYR A 156 -23.14 -11.04 14.85
CA TYR A 156 -23.17 -9.76 15.56
C TYR A 156 -24.34 -8.90 15.09
N GLN A 157 -25.53 -9.16 15.64
CA GLN A 157 -26.77 -8.49 15.25
C GLN A 157 -27.01 -7.15 15.95
N SER A 158 -26.42 -6.96 17.14
CA SER A 158 -26.58 -5.73 17.92
C SER A 158 -25.60 -4.65 17.46
N GLU A 159 -26.11 -3.50 17.03
CA GLU A 159 -25.28 -2.34 16.71
C GLU A 159 -24.67 -1.77 18.00
N THR A 160 -23.34 -1.68 18.02
CA THR A 160 -22.58 -1.07 19.11
C THR A 160 -22.26 0.39 18.80
N PHE A 161 -22.05 0.71 17.52
CA PHE A 161 -21.76 2.05 17.04
C PHE A 161 -22.89 2.58 16.17
N ASN A 162 -23.30 3.81 16.43
CA ASN A 162 -24.14 4.56 15.51
C ASN A 162 -23.30 5.20 14.38
N GLN A 163 -23.98 5.76 13.37
CA GLN A 163 -23.31 6.41 12.23
C GLN A 163 -22.36 7.53 12.63
N HIS A 164 -22.69 8.31 13.67
CA HIS A 164 -21.84 9.42 14.14
C HIS A 164 -20.55 8.90 14.79
N GLU A 165 -20.62 7.85 15.59
CA GLU A 165 -19.45 7.23 16.21
C GLU A 165 -18.54 6.57 15.17
N LEU A 166 -19.12 5.90 14.17
CA LEU A 166 -18.34 5.35 13.05
C LEU A 166 -17.63 6.45 12.26
N LEU A 167 -18.28 7.60 12.04
CA LEU A 167 -17.65 8.74 11.37
C LEU A 167 -16.54 9.36 12.22
N LYS A 168 -16.73 9.49 13.53
CA LYS A 168 -15.70 9.95 14.47
C LYS A 168 -14.49 9.04 14.41
N LEU A 169 -14.68 7.72 14.53
CA LEU A 169 -13.61 6.73 14.44
C LEU A 169 -12.92 6.78 13.07
N SER A 170 -13.70 6.81 11.99
CA SER A 170 -13.17 6.89 10.61
C SER A 170 -12.26 8.10 10.43
N THR A 171 -12.67 9.25 10.96
CA THR A 171 -11.90 10.49 10.89
C THR A 171 -10.62 10.37 11.69
N LEU A 172 -10.71 9.86 12.93
CA LEU A 172 -9.55 9.67 13.79
C LEU A 172 -8.51 8.74 13.14
N LEU A 173 -8.93 7.58 12.64
CA LEU A 173 -8.06 6.64 11.93
C LEU A 173 -7.30 7.29 10.78
N LEU A 174 -7.98 8.13 9.99
CA LEU A 174 -7.36 8.84 8.86
C LEU A 174 -6.41 9.95 9.31
N THR A 175 -6.72 10.65 10.40
CA THR A 175 -5.84 11.70 10.95
C THR A 175 -4.64 11.13 11.70
N SER A 176 -4.77 9.93 12.26
CA SER A 176 -3.70 9.21 12.95
C SER A 176 -2.84 8.37 12.00
N ASP A 177 -3.22 8.25 10.73
CA ASP A 177 -2.46 7.54 9.71
C ASP A 177 -1.13 8.27 9.43
N SER A 178 -0.03 7.55 9.61
CA SER A 178 1.32 8.08 9.46
C SER A 178 2.04 7.40 8.29
N PRO A 179 2.31 8.11 7.18
CA PRO A 179 2.94 7.50 6.02
C PRO A 179 4.33 6.96 6.40
N LEU A 180 4.63 5.74 5.94
CA LEU A 180 5.95 5.15 6.13
C LEU A 180 6.98 5.98 5.35
N GLN A 181 7.90 6.63 6.07
CA GLN A 181 9.02 7.33 5.47
C GLN A 181 10.12 6.31 5.17
N ILE A 182 10.41 6.09 3.89
CA ILE A 182 11.46 5.19 3.44
C ILE A 182 12.51 5.99 2.68
N ASN A 183 13.75 6.01 3.17
CA ASN A 183 14.87 6.42 2.35
C ASN A 183 15.34 5.22 1.52
N ILE A 184 14.80 5.10 0.30
CA ILE A 184 15.06 3.96 -0.57
C ILE A 184 16.53 3.89 -1.01
N LEU A 185 17.19 5.04 -1.18
CA LEU A 185 18.61 5.10 -1.54
C LEU A 185 19.49 4.56 -0.41
N GLN A 186 19.19 4.97 0.82
CA GLN A 186 19.87 4.46 2.02
C GLN A 186 19.65 2.95 2.20
N LYS A 187 18.43 2.43 1.96
CA LYS A 187 18.13 0.99 2.03
C LYS A 187 19.08 0.17 1.15
N TYR A 188 19.40 0.65 -0.05
CA TYR A 188 20.26 -0.07 -0.99
C TYR A 188 21.73 0.36 -0.96
N ALA A 189 22.07 1.34 -0.12
CA ALA A 189 23.37 2.01 -0.10
C ALA A 189 23.79 2.51 -1.49
N ILE A 190 22.88 3.22 -2.16
CA ILE A 190 23.10 3.84 -3.48
C ILE A 190 23.20 5.34 -3.29
N ASN A 191 24.24 5.96 -3.83
CA ASN A 191 24.42 7.41 -3.83
C ASN A 191 23.61 8.05 -4.97
N GLU A 192 23.27 9.32 -4.82
CA GLU A 192 22.44 10.04 -5.79
C GLU A 192 23.10 10.23 -7.17
N ASP A 193 24.43 10.29 -7.21
CA ASP A 193 25.24 10.42 -8.42
C ASP A 193 25.30 9.13 -9.25
N GLU A 194 24.97 7.99 -8.64
CA GLU A 194 24.85 6.70 -9.31
C GLU A 194 23.53 6.57 -10.10
N LEU A 195 22.60 7.52 -9.92
CA LEU A 195 21.30 7.54 -10.59
C LEU A 195 21.39 8.19 -11.98
N LEU A 196 20.68 7.59 -12.92
CA LEU A 196 20.44 8.14 -14.24
C LEU A 196 19.59 9.42 -14.16
N ASN A 197 20.09 10.48 -14.78
CA ASN A 197 19.50 11.82 -14.78
C ASN A 197 18.78 12.15 -16.11
N GLY A 198 17.99 13.23 -16.10
CA GLY A 198 17.19 13.69 -17.22
C GLY A 198 15.74 13.20 -17.20
N VAL A 199 15.09 13.30 -18.37
CA VAL A 199 13.66 13.02 -18.57
C VAL A 199 13.49 11.79 -19.46
N HIS A 200 12.75 10.79 -18.96
CA HIS A 200 12.38 9.60 -19.73
C HIS A 200 11.35 9.94 -20.81
N CYS A 201 11.48 9.30 -21.98
CA CYS A 201 10.40 9.24 -22.95
C CYS A 201 9.24 8.41 -22.42
N THR A 202 8.02 8.95 -22.47
CA THR A 202 6.80 8.25 -22.04
C THR A 202 6.34 7.16 -23.01
N ILE A 203 6.96 7.04 -24.19
CA ILE A 203 6.62 6.06 -25.22
C ILE A 203 7.64 4.91 -25.25
N CYS A 204 8.94 5.21 -25.33
CA CYS A 204 9.99 4.19 -25.49
C CYS A 204 10.94 4.09 -24.30
N PHE A 205 10.72 4.86 -23.22
CA PHE A 205 11.60 4.92 -22.04
C PHE A 205 13.06 5.32 -22.29
N ALA A 206 13.41 5.79 -23.49
CA ALA A 206 14.74 6.34 -23.74
C ALA A 206 15.02 7.57 -22.83
N LEU A 207 16.28 7.68 -22.39
CA LEU A 207 16.76 8.70 -21.45
C LEU A 207 18.14 9.20 -21.90
N PRO A 208 18.44 10.52 -21.87
CA PRO A 208 17.51 11.62 -21.63
C PRO A 208 16.76 12.07 -22.90
N MET A 209 15.57 12.65 -22.73
CA MET A 209 14.91 13.48 -23.75
C MET A 209 15.53 14.88 -23.82
N ASN A 210 15.50 15.49 -25.00
CA ASN A 210 16.03 16.84 -25.24
C ASN A 210 14.94 17.90 -25.08
N ARG A 211 15.23 19.00 -24.37
CA ARG A 211 14.30 20.14 -24.25
C ARG A 211 14.51 21.12 -25.41
N LYS A 212 13.47 21.38 -26.21
CA LYS A 212 13.49 22.36 -27.31
C LYS A 212 12.15 23.08 -27.42
N ASN A 213 12.16 24.42 -27.46
CA ASN A 213 10.98 25.27 -27.64
C ASN A 213 9.78 24.92 -26.73
N GLY A 214 10.05 24.58 -25.46
CA GLY A 214 9.00 24.20 -24.50
C GLY A 214 8.56 22.73 -24.55
N ASN A 215 9.04 21.95 -25.51
CA ASN A 215 8.75 20.52 -25.64
C ASN A 215 9.94 19.64 -25.26
N TRP A 216 9.66 18.45 -24.73
CA TRP A 216 10.64 17.37 -24.62
C TRP A 216 10.54 16.50 -25.86
N ILE A 217 11.66 16.30 -26.55
CA ILE A 217 11.76 15.52 -27.78
C ILE A 217 12.65 14.29 -27.53
N CYS A 218 12.13 13.11 -27.80
CA CYS A 218 12.87 11.87 -27.68
C CYS A 218 13.85 11.70 -28.85
N HIS A 219 15.12 11.42 -28.56
CA HIS A 219 16.13 11.14 -29.57
C HIS A 219 15.99 9.75 -30.21
N SER A 220 15.33 8.81 -29.54
CA SER A 220 15.19 7.42 -29.99
C SER A 220 13.95 7.23 -30.88
N CYS A 221 12.76 7.66 -30.43
CA CYS A 221 11.51 7.46 -31.18
C CYS A 221 10.90 8.75 -31.78
N GLY A 222 11.51 9.92 -31.54
CA GLY A 222 11.01 11.20 -32.05
C GLY A 222 9.78 11.78 -31.33
N TYR A 223 9.18 11.05 -30.37
CA TYR A 223 8.03 11.54 -29.62
C TYR A 223 8.30 12.90 -28.96
N SER A 224 7.33 13.82 -29.06
CA SER A 224 7.42 15.17 -28.54
C SER A 224 6.22 15.52 -27.66
N SER A 225 6.47 16.03 -26.46
CA SER A 225 5.41 16.52 -25.56
C SER A 225 5.95 17.53 -24.54
N PRO A 226 5.18 18.58 -24.18
CA PRO A 226 5.57 19.53 -23.14
C PRO A 226 5.69 18.88 -21.76
N ASP A 227 4.96 17.78 -21.53
CA ASP A 227 4.69 17.20 -20.21
C ASP A 227 5.49 15.91 -19.93
N SER A 228 6.37 15.47 -20.83
CA SER A 228 7.15 14.23 -20.64
C SER A 228 8.02 14.22 -19.38
N HIS A 229 8.31 15.40 -18.81
CA HIS A 229 9.03 15.54 -17.56
C HIS A 229 8.23 15.15 -16.31
N LEU A 230 6.89 15.18 -16.35
CA LEU A 230 6.05 14.97 -15.16
C LEU A 230 6.30 13.61 -14.47
N PRO A 231 6.39 12.47 -15.18
CA PRO A 231 6.72 11.19 -14.54
C PRO A 231 8.15 11.19 -13.97
N SER A 232 9.09 11.82 -14.67
CA SER A 232 10.48 11.92 -14.21
C SER A 232 10.60 12.74 -12.93
N LEU A 233 9.83 13.84 -12.80
CA LEU A 233 9.72 14.62 -11.57
C LEU A 233 9.21 13.77 -10.41
N ARG A 234 8.16 12.97 -10.62
CA ARG A 234 7.61 12.08 -9.59
C ARG A 234 8.67 11.11 -9.08
N ASP A 235 9.45 10.52 -9.98
CA ASP A 235 10.55 9.63 -9.59
C ASP A 235 11.57 10.36 -8.71
N TYR A 236 12.00 11.57 -9.07
CA TYR A 236 12.94 12.32 -8.23
C TYR A 236 12.36 12.70 -6.87
N THR A 237 11.08 13.08 -6.81
CA THR A 237 10.40 13.36 -5.53
C THR A 237 10.42 12.12 -4.63
N LEU A 238 10.17 10.93 -5.21
CA LEU A 238 10.17 9.66 -4.46
C LEU A 238 11.57 9.23 -4.02
N LEU A 239 12.62 9.49 -4.81
CA LEU A 239 13.98 9.04 -4.52
C LEU A 239 14.77 9.99 -3.63
N LYS A 240 14.68 11.29 -3.90
CA LYS A 240 15.50 12.32 -3.24
C LYS A 240 14.75 13.05 -2.13
N ASN A 241 13.44 12.85 -2.02
CA ASN A 241 12.57 13.64 -1.14
C ASN A 241 12.69 15.16 -1.40
N ILE A 242 12.97 15.54 -2.65
CA ILE A 242 13.12 16.93 -3.10
C ILE A 242 11.97 17.28 -4.05
N LEU A 243 11.26 18.38 -3.76
CA LEU A 243 10.41 19.04 -4.76
C LEU A 243 11.30 19.73 -5.80
N LEU A 244 11.72 19.01 -6.84
CA LEU A 244 12.55 19.59 -7.90
C LEU A 244 11.73 20.53 -8.79
N ARG A 245 12.16 21.80 -8.88
CA ARG A 245 11.65 22.75 -9.88
C ARG A 245 12.22 22.39 -11.26
N ILE A 246 11.40 22.54 -12.31
CA ILE A 246 11.69 22.17 -13.72
C ILE A 246 13.03 22.75 -14.25
N ARG A 247 13.54 23.83 -13.66
CA ARG A 247 14.80 24.46 -14.08
C ARG A 247 16.06 23.60 -13.82
N ASN A 248 15.99 22.59 -12.97
CA ASN A 248 17.14 21.73 -12.62
C ASN A 248 17.44 20.64 -13.67
N PHE A 249 16.61 20.49 -14.72
CA PHE A 249 16.77 19.45 -15.75
C PHE A 249 17.49 19.92 -17.02
N VAL A 250 17.96 21.17 -17.06
CA VAL A 250 18.50 21.84 -18.27
C VAL A 250 20.01 22.09 -18.17
N SER A 251 20.70 21.46 -17.22
CA SER A 251 22.13 21.74 -16.97
C SER A 251 23.01 20.54 -17.25
N SER A 252 23.44 20.41 -18.52
CA SER A 252 24.75 19.97 -19.04
C SER A 252 24.59 19.69 -20.54
#